data_AF-A0A1T4LPI9-F1
#
_entry.id   AF-A0A1T4LPI9-F1
#
_cell.length_a   1.000
_cell.length_b   1.000
_cell.length_c   1.000
_cell.angle_alpha   90.00
_cell.angle_beta   90.00
_cell.angle_gamma   90.00
#
_symmetry.space_group_name_H-M   'P 1'
#
loop_
_entity.id
_entity.type
_entity.pdbx_description
1 polymer ?
#
loop_
_entity_poly.entity_id
_entity_poly.type
_entity_poly.pdbx_seq_one_letter_code
_entity_poly.pdbx_strand_id
1 'polypeptide(L)' 'MKPEDISSKRANLEYVTDMLGQLKTVAGAPHGSVLSYLIDMARLEASDLIGAAGELDHNGDAAV' A
#
# COMPACT_ATOMS: atom_id res chain seq x y z
N MET A 1 17.94 9.50 4.10
CA MET A 1 16.67 9.16 4.79
C MET A 1 17.00 8.07 5.77
N LYS A 2 16.60 8.16 7.03
CA LYS A 2 17.06 7.18 8.01
C LYS A 2 16.30 5.85 7.82
N PRO A 3 16.90 4.68 8.14
CA PRO A 3 16.24 3.38 7.98
C PRO A 3 14.89 3.31 8.72
N GLU A 4 14.79 3.96 9.89
CA GLU A 4 13.54 4.07 10.64
C GLU A 4 12.40 4.77 9.88
N ASP A 5 12.72 5.72 8.98
CA ASP A 5 11.73 6.46 8.19
C ASP A 5 11.13 5.59 7.07
N ILE A 6 11.91 4.65 6.52
CA ILE A 6 11.49 3.74 5.43
C ILE A 6 10.57 2.66 5.99
N SER A 7 10.94 2.07 7.13
CA SER A 7 10.12 1.10 7.86
C SER A 7 8.76 1.71 8.26
N SER A 8 8.77 2.96 8.73
CA SER A 8 7.53 3.69 9.04
C SER A 8 6.64 3.93 7.80
N LYS A 9 7.23 4.25 6.64
CA LYS A 9 6.47 4.45 5.40
C LYS A 9 5.81 3.17 4.89
N ARG A 10 6.54 2.05 4.93
CA ARG A 10 5.99 0.75 4.54
C ARG A 10 4.83 0.35 5.46
N ALA A 11 5.00 0.46 6.77
CA ALA A 11 3.94 0.15 7.74
C ALA A 11 2.70 1.03 7.53
N ASN A 12 2.88 2.32 7.19
CA ASN A 12 1.77 3.21 6.87
C ASN A 12 1.03 2.79 5.60
N LEU A 13 1.74 2.35 4.56
CA LEU A 13 1.11 1.88 3.32
C LEU A 13 0.38 0.55 3.53
N GLU A 14 0.93 -0.37 4.32
CA GLU A 14 0.26 -1.62 4.71
C GLU A 14 -1.05 -1.32 5.46
N TYR A 15 -0.99 -0.41 6.44
CA TYR A 15 -2.17 0.05 7.17
C TYR A 15 -3.24 0.67 6.25
N VAL A 16 -2.86 1.54 5.32
CA VAL A 16 -3.79 2.15 4.35
C VAL A 16 -4.42 1.10 3.44
N THR A 17 -3.64 0.12 2.99
CA THR A 17 -4.11 -0.97 2.11
C THR A 17 -5.19 -1.82 2.77
N ASP A 18 -5.01 -2.12 4.05
CA ASP A 18 -6.00 -2.83 4.87
C ASP A 18 -7.26 -1.99 5.10
N MET A 19 -7.09 -0.70 5.43
CA MET A 19 -8.21 0.22 5.63
C MET A 19 -9.08 0.36 4.38
N LEU A 20 -8.46 0.43 3.19
CA LEU A 20 -9.19 0.48 1.92
C LEU A 20 -10.00 -0.81 1.69
N GLY A 21 -9.47 -1.98 2.07
CA GLY A 21 -10.20 -3.24 2.01
C GLY A 21 -11.43 -3.25 2.92
N GLN A 22 -11.28 -2.72 4.14
CA GLN A 22 -12.39 -2.55 5.08
C GLN A 22 -13.41 -1.54 4.55
N LEU A 23 -12.95 -0.41 4.02
CA LEU A 23 -13.80 0.64 3.44
C LEU A 23 -14.69 0.08 2.32
N LYS A 24 -14.14 -0.76 1.44
CA LYS A 24 -14.92 -1.42 0.38
C LYS A 24 -16.09 -2.24 0.94
N THR A 25 -15.85 -2.95 2.03
CA THR A 25 -16.85 -3.78 2.70
C THR A 25 -17.93 -2.92 3.36
N VAL A 26 -17.55 -1.87 4.10
CA VAL A 26 -18.50 -1.07 4.89
C VAL A 26 -19.24 -0.02 4.07
N ALA A 27 -18.68 0.45 2.95
CA ALA A 27 -19.31 1.45 2.10
C ALA A 27 -20.63 0.96 1.47
N GLY A 28 -20.85 -0.37 1.43
CA GLY A 28 -22.08 -0.96 0.90
C GLY A 28 -22.37 -0.57 -0.55
N ALA A 29 -21.34 -0.17 -1.29
CA ALA A 29 -21.50 0.37 -2.62
C ALA A 29 -21.96 -0.74 -3.59
N PRO A 30 -22.91 -0.46 -4.50
CA PRO A 30 -23.34 -1.46 -5.48
C PRO A 30 -22.17 -2.04 -6.27
N HIS A 31 -22.28 -3.30 -6.67
CA HIS A 31 -21.31 -3.91 -7.58
C HIS A 31 -21.18 -3.08 -8.86
N GLY A 32 -19.94 -2.86 -9.31
CA GLY A 32 -19.66 -2.00 -10.46
C GLY A 32 -19.77 -0.49 -10.21
N SER A 33 -20.00 -0.06 -8.97
CA SER A 33 -19.96 1.37 -8.63
C SER A 33 -18.56 1.95 -8.82
N VAL A 34 -18.51 3.22 -9.24
CA VAL A 34 -17.27 3.99 -9.36
C VAL A 34 -16.50 4.01 -8.04
N LEU A 35 -17.18 4.07 -6.90
CA LEU A 35 -16.54 4.03 -5.59
C LEU A 35 -15.78 2.71 -5.35
N SER A 36 -16.40 1.56 -5.66
CA SER A 36 -15.75 0.25 -5.55
C SER A 36 -14.52 0.17 -6.44
N TYR A 37 -14.62 0.68 -7.68
CA TYR A 37 -13.49 0.77 -8.61
C TYR A 37 -12.36 1.65 -8.08
N LEU A 38 -12.65 2.85 -7.58
CA LEU A 38 -11.64 3.77 -7.05
C LEU A 38 -10.93 3.18 -5.83
N ILE A 39 -11.65 2.45 -4.97
CA ILE A 39 -11.04 1.75 -3.83
C ILE A 39 -10.09 0.65 -4.33
N ASP A 40 -10.48 -0.12 -5.34
CA ASP A 40 -9.60 -1.14 -5.93
C ASP A 40 -8.34 -0.53 -6.55
N MET A 41 -8.45 0.60 -7.24
CA MET A 41 -7.30 1.30 -7.81
C MET A 41 -6.37 1.86 -6.73
N ALA A 42 -6.92 2.45 -5.67
CA ALA A 42 -6.12 2.93 -4.55
C ALA A 42 -5.36 1.79 -3.84
N ARG A 43 -5.97 0.60 -3.72
CA ARG A 43 -5.31 -0.59 -3.13
C ARG A 43 -4.21 -1.13 -4.03
N LEU A 44 -4.42 -1.14 -5.34
CA LEU A 44 -3.41 -1.57 -6.31
C LEU A 44 -2.18 -0.66 -6.22
N GLU A 45 -2.37 0.66 -6.30
CA GLU A 45 -1.28 1.64 -6.20
C GLU A 45 -0.52 1.53 -4.86
N ALA A 46 -1.24 1.39 -3.74
CA ALA A 46 -0.60 1.24 -2.43
C ALA A 46 0.24 -0.05 -2.35
N SER A 47 -0.23 -1.14 -2.96
CA SER A 47 0.49 -2.42 -3.03
C SER A 47 1.77 -2.30 -3.89
N ASP A 48 1.69 -1.60 -5.02
CA ASP A 48 2.84 -1.36 -5.90
C ASP A 48 3.90 -0.52 -5.17
N LEU A 49 3.50 0.49 -4.41
CA LEU A 49 4.40 1.30 -3.59
C LEU A 49 5.06 0.50 -2.45
N ILE A 50 4.36 -0.46 -1.84
CA ILE A 50 4.93 -1.37 -0.84
C ILE A 50 5.99 -2.28 -1.49
N GLY A 51 5.71 -2.80 -2.69
CA GLY A 51 6.64 -3.60 -3.48
C GLY A 51 7.92 -2.82 -3.79
N ALA A 52 7.77 -1.61 -4.34
CA ALA A 52 8.89 -0.72 -4.65
C ALA A 52 9.70 -0.31 -3.40
N ALA A 53 9.05 -0.13 -2.25
CA ALA A 53 9.73 0.16 -0.99
C ALA A 53 10.58 -1.03 -0.49
N GLY A 54 10.19 -2.28 -0.79
CA GLY A 54 10.97 -3.47 -0.47
C GLY A 54 12.18 -3.68 -1.38
N GLU A 55 12.10 -3.26 -2.65
CA GLU A 55 13.23 -3.36 -3.61
C GLU A 55 14.38 -2.42 -3.26
N LEU A 56 14.10 -1.27 -2.64
CA LEU A 56 15.12 -0.33 -2.18
C LEU A 56 15.90 -0.81 -0.94
N ASP A 57 15.37 -1.76 -0.18
CA ASP A 57 16.00 -2.32 1.03
C ASP A 57 17.05 -3.39 0.68
N HIS A 58 16.80 -4.20 -0.35
CA HIS A 58 17.71 -5.29 -0.76
C HIS A 58 18.96 -4.84 -1.53
N ASN A 59 18.97 -3.64 -2.11
CA ASN A 59 20.10 -3.15 -2.92
C ASN A 59 21.23 -2.50 -2.08
N GLY A 60 21.07 -2.43 -0.75
CA GLY A 60 22.04 -1.84 0.17
C GLY A 60 23.08 -2.81 0.76
N ASP A 61 22.92 -4.13 0.57
CA ASP A 61 23.70 -5.16 1.28
C ASP A 61 24.77 -5.87 0.40
N ALA A 62 24.92 -5.47 -0.86
CA ALA A 62 25.86 -6.10 -1.81
C ALA A 62 27.22 -5.39 -1.94
N ALA A 63 27.64 -4.63 -0.92
CA ALA A 63 28.91 -3.91 -0.91
C ALA A 63 29.67 -4.05 0.42
N VAL A 64 30.07 -5.28 0.78
CA VAL A 64 31.16 -5.56 1.72
C VAL A 64 31.96 -6.76 1.23
#